data_AF-A0A357Y2E0-F1
#
_entry.id   AF-A0A357Y2E0-F1
#
_cell.length_a   1.000
_cell.length_b   1.000
_cell.length_c   1.000
_cell.angle_alpha   90.00
_cell.angle_beta   90.00
_cell.angle_gamma   90.00
#
_symmetry.space_group_name_H-M   'P 1'
#
loop_
_entity.id
_entity.type
_entity.pdbx_description
1 polymer ?
#
loop_
_entity_poly.entity_id
_entity_poly.type
_entity_poly.pdbx_seq_one_letter_code
_entity_poly.pdbx_strand_id
1 'polypeptide(L)'
;MKQFWQHLWQRHKLQLVFLCSGSALLLAIFILLFSLQHDGGEVAKARQPVVGLVLYGNSEEAGWNKQHFVGAHLAAKRFGIRLAVTDDVTFDEKRARQALAEMAAHGYDFTIATSAEFSQPVQDIRESGSRMQVAIPRLDAPGEGESLSDEALIKLDWYTEGVKFL
;
A
#
# COMPACT_ATOMS: atom_id res chain seq x y z
N MET A 1 -69.15 26.73 -30.30
CA MET A 1 -68.51 25.39 -30.38
C MET A 1 -67.05 25.40 -30.84
N LYS A 2 -66.66 26.02 -31.96
CA LYS A 2 -65.24 26.00 -32.44
C LYS A 2 -64.21 26.52 -31.43
N GLN A 3 -64.50 27.60 -30.71
CA GLN A 3 -63.58 28.17 -29.70
C GLN A 3 -63.36 27.26 -28.48
N PHE A 4 -64.37 26.48 -28.09
CA PHE A 4 -64.26 25.52 -26.98
C PHE A 4 -63.27 24.39 -27.33
N TRP A 5 -63.38 23.85 -28.55
CA TRP A 5 -62.46 22.81 -29.04
C TRP A 5 -61.03 23.33 -29.21
N GLN A 6 -60.83 24.58 -29.62
CA GLN A 6 -59.50 25.19 -29.71
C GLN A 6 -58.83 25.37 -28.34
N HIS A 7 -59.58 25.79 -27.32
CA HIS A 7 -59.06 25.90 -25.96
C HIS A 7 -58.72 24.55 -25.34
N LEU A 8 -59.54 23.53 -25.56
CA LEU A 8 -59.29 22.17 -25.08
C LEU A 8 -58.03 21.57 -25.73
N TRP A 9 -57.88 21.76 -27.05
CA TRP A 9 -56.72 21.31 -27.82
C TRP A 9 -55.40 21.99 -27.38
N GLN A 10 -55.45 23.30 -27.09
CA GLN A 10 -54.30 24.05 -26.58
C GLN A 10 -53.84 23.55 -25.20
N ARG A 11 -54.79 23.26 -24.29
CA ARG A 11 -54.48 22.73 -22.94
C ARG A 11 -53.83 21.35 -23.01
N HIS A 12 -54.33 20.46 -23.86
CA HIS A 12 -53.74 19.13 -24.04
C HIS A 12 -52.33 19.19 -24.66
N LYS A 13 -52.09 20.09 -25.63
CA LYS A 13 -50.74 20.30 -26.19
C LYS A 13 -49.75 20.81 -25.13
N LEU A 14 -50.18 21.75 -24.30
CA LEU A 14 -49.33 22.29 -23.25
C LEU A 14 -48.99 21.20 -22.21
N GLN A 15 -49.98 20.41 -21.81
CA GLN A 15 -49.78 19.27 -20.90
C GLN A 15 -48.84 18.21 -21.49
N LEU A 16 -48.96 17.89 -22.78
CA LEU A 16 -48.06 16.96 -23.47
C LEU A 16 -46.62 17.49 -23.55
N VAL A 17 -46.42 18.79 -23.81
CA VAL A 17 -45.09 19.41 -23.84
C VAL A 17 -44.45 19.39 -22.45
N PHE A 18 -45.21 19.71 -21.39
CA PHE A 18 -44.71 19.64 -20.00
C PHE A 18 -44.40 18.21 -19.56
N LEU A 19 -45.20 17.23 -20.01
CA LEU A 19 -44.96 15.82 -19.69
C LEU A 19 -43.68 15.32 -20.38
N CYS A 20 -43.50 15.61 -21.67
CA CYS A 20 -42.32 15.20 -22.43
C CYS A 20 -41.04 15.91 -21.96
N SER A 21 -41.11 17.21 -21.59
CA SER A 21 -39.94 17.94 -21.10
C SER A 21 -39.52 17.49 -19.69
N GLY A 22 -40.49 17.17 -18.82
CA GLY A 22 -40.22 16.60 -17.51
C GLY A 22 -39.54 15.23 -17.59
N SER A 23 -40.02 14.35 -18.48
CA SER A 23 -39.41 13.03 -18.71
C SER A 23 -37.98 13.11 -19.24
N ALA A 24 -37.70 14.05 -20.14
CA ALA A 24 -36.36 14.26 -20.69
C ALA A 24 -35.36 14.74 -19.61
N LEU A 25 -35.80 15.63 -18.71
CA LEU A 25 -34.97 16.10 -17.60
C LEU A 25 -34.65 14.98 -16.62
N LEU A 26 -35.64 14.17 -16.26
CA LEU A 26 -35.43 13.01 -15.37
C LEU A 26 -34.48 11.98 -15.98
N LEU A 27 -34.58 11.72 -17.28
CA LEU A 27 -33.66 10.83 -17.99
C LEU A 27 -32.24 11.38 -18.00
N ALA A 28 -32.07 12.69 -18.23
CA ALA A 28 -30.75 13.33 -18.21
C ALA A 28 -30.11 13.28 -16.81
N ILE A 29 -30.90 13.52 -15.75
CA ILE A 29 -30.44 13.38 -14.36
C ILE A 29 -30.08 11.92 -14.05
N PHE A 30 -30.88 10.96 -14.49
CA PHE A 30 -30.59 9.55 -14.31
C PHE A 30 -29.28 9.14 -15.00
N ILE A 31 -29.07 9.57 -16.25
CA ILE A 31 -27.82 9.32 -16.99
C ILE A 31 -26.63 9.97 -16.26
N LEU A 32 -26.78 11.21 -15.77
CA LEU A 32 -25.72 11.88 -15.01
C LEU A 32 -25.37 11.11 -13.73
N LEU A 33 -26.38 10.72 -12.94
CA LEU A 33 -26.19 9.95 -11.71
C LEU A 33 -25.60 8.58 -11.98
N PHE A 34 -26.04 7.92 -13.05
CA PHE A 34 -25.53 6.62 -13.47
C PHE A 34 -24.07 6.74 -13.93
N SER A 35 -23.72 7.76 -14.72
CA SER A 35 -22.32 8.03 -15.11
C SER A 35 -21.42 8.32 -13.91
N LEU A 36 -21.91 9.05 -12.89
CA LEU A 36 -21.17 9.30 -11.65
C LEU A 36 -20.96 8.03 -10.81
N GLN A 37 -21.84 7.03 -10.93
CA GLN A 37 -21.69 5.72 -10.28
C GLN A 37 -20.86 4.74 -11.12
N HIS A 38 -20.80 4.95 -12.44
CA HIS A 38 -20.07 4.11 -13.40
C HIS A 38 -18.68 4.64 -13.76
N ASP A 39 -18.18 5.65 -13.04
CA ASP A 39 -16.75 5.74 -12.73
C ASP A 39 -16.36 4.53 -11.86
N GLY A 40 -16.57 3.34 -12.42
CA GLY A 40 -15.79 2.16 -12.09
C GLY A 40 -14.39 2.49 -12.54
N GLY A 41 -13.69 3.22 -11.66
CA GLY A 41 -12.25 3.37 -11.74
C GLY A 41 -11.72 1.99 -12.08
N GLU A 42 -10.92 1.91 -13.15
CA GLU A 42 -10.17 0.70 -13.45
C GLU A 42 -9.70 0.15 -12.11
N VAL A 43 -10.14 -1.07 -11.77
CA VAL A 43 -9.63 -1.73 -10.58
C VAL A 43 -8.15 -1.87 -10.88
N ALA A 44 -7.38 -0.89 -10.42
CA ALA A 44 -5.99 -0.73 -10.74
C ALA A 44 -5.38 -2.09 -10.38
N LYS A 45 -4.92 -2.80 -11.41
CA LYS A 45 -4.46 -4.19 -11.28
C LYS A 45 -3.57 -4.21 -10.06
N ALA A 46 -4.03 -4.88 -8.98
CA ALA A 46 -3.40 -4.73 -7.68
C ALA A 46 -1.91 -4.99 -7.84
N ARG A 47 -1.10 -3.93 -7.67
CA ARG A 47 0.35 -4.00 -7.81
C ARG A 47 0.80 -5.11 -6.88
N GLN A 48 1.58 -6.07 -7.39
CA GLN A 48 2.18 -7.09 -6.53
C GLN A 48 2.95 -6.36 -5.40
N PRO A 49 2.60 -6.64 -4.13
CA PRO A 49 3.30 -6.05 -3.00
C PRO A 49 4.80 -6.31 -3.12
N VAL A 50 5.61 -5.32 -2.77
CA VAL A 50 7.06 -5.45 -2.72
C VAL A 50 7.48 -5.25 -1.28
N VAL A 51 8.18 -6.24 -0.76
CA VAL A 51 8.84 -6.17 0.54
C VAL A 51 10.29 -5.81 0.30
N GLY A 52 10.77 -4.74 0.94
CA GLY A 52 12.17 -4.40 1.01
C GLY A 52 12.88 -5.21 2.10
N LEU A 53 14.14 -5.56 1.87
CA LEU A 53 15.06 -6.07 2.88
C LEU A 53 16.35 -5.26 2.79
N VAL A 54 16.72 -4.59 3.87
CA VAL A 54 17.97 -3.86 4.01
C VAL A 54 18.84 -4.59 5.01
N LEU A 55 19.98 -5.11 4.54
CA LEU A 55 20.94 -5.86 5.34
C LEU A 55 22.12 -4.98 5.71
N TYR A 56 22.38 -4.91 7.01
CA TYR A 56 23.62 -4.34 7.53
C TYR A 56 24.76 -5.37 7.37
N GLY A 57 25.56 -5.20 6.31
CA GLY A 57 26.58 -6.18 5.88
C GLY A 57 26.11 -7.12 4.77
N ASN A 58 26.96 -8.10 4.42
CA ASN A 58 26.80 -8.91 3.21
C ASN A 58 25.82 -10.09 3.42
N SER A 59 24.93 -10.33 2.44
CA SER A 59 23.95 -11.41 2.47
C SER A 59 24.52 -12.82 2.26
N GLU A 60 25.75 -12.92 1.75
CA GLU A 60 26.48 -14.16 1.50
C GLU A 60 27.30 -14.61 2.71
N GLU A 61 27.59 -13.71 3.65
CA GLU A 61 28.33 -14.02 4.87
C GLU A 61 27.53 -14.93 5.80
N ALA A 62 28.16 -16.02 6.23
CA ALA A 62 27.54 -16.94 7.17
C ALA A 62 27.15 -16.23 8.48
N GLY A 63 25.92 -16.46 8.95
CA GLY A 63 25.41 -15.89 10.20
C GLY A 63 24.13 -15.09 10.01
N TRP A 64 24.00 -14.02 10.78
CA TRP A 64 22.78 -13.20 10.91
C TRP A 64 22.21 -12.72 9.57
N ASN A 65 23.04 -12.11 8.72
CA ASN A 65 22.60 -11.56 7.44
C ASN A 65 22.12 -12.65 6.48
N LYS A 66 22.84 -13.77 6.40
CA LYS A 66 22.40 -14.93 5.61
C LYS A 66 21.06 -15.47 6.08
N GLN A 67 20.87 -15.60 7.38
CA GLN A 67 19.63 -16.10 7.96
C GLN A 67 18.46 -15.16 7.65
N HIS A 68 18.63 -13.85 7.81
CA HIS A 68 17.63 -12.86 7.42
C HIS A 68 17.30 -12.90 5.92
N PHE A 69 18.32 -12.96 5.06
CA PHE A 69 18.14 -13.07 3.62
C PHE A 69 17.34 -14.33 3.24
N VAL A 70 17.75 -15.48 3.75
CA VAL A 70 17.09 -16.77 3.47
C VAL A 70 15.66 -16.76 3.97
N GLY A 71 15.42 -16.30 5.20
CA GLY A 71 14.08 -16.21 5.79
C GLY A 71 13.14 -15.31 4.97
N ALA A 72 13.59 -14.11 4.64
CA ALA A 72 12.83 -13.18 3.81
C ALA A 72 12.57 -13.73 2.40
N HIS A 73 13.56 -14.38 1.79
CA HIS A 73 13.43 -14.99 0.47
C HIS A 73 12.41 -16.14 0.47
N LEU A 74 12.46 -17.02 1.48
CA LEU A 74 11.50 -18.11 1.63
C LEU A 74 10.09 -17.59 1.89
N ALA A 75 9.93 -16.56 2.73
CA ALA A 75 8.64 -15.92 2.99
C ALA A 75 8.08 -15.28 1.70
N ALA A 76 8.89 -14.51 0.98
CA ALA A 76 8.49 -13.90 -0.28
C ALA A 76 8.01 -14.95 -1.29
N LYS A 77 8.74 -16.06 -1.43
CA LYS A 77 8.35 -17.20 -2.27
C LYS A 77 7.04 -17.85 -1.80
N ARG A 78 6.86 -18.05 -0.50
CA ARG A 78 5.68 -18.71 0.09
C ARG A 78 4.40 -17.91 -0.13
N PHE A 79 4.49 -16.58 -0.08
CA PHE A 79 3.36 -15.65 -0.20
C PHE A 79 3.19 -15.04 -1.59
N GLY A 80 4.08 -15.35 -2.54
CA GLY A 80 4.02 -14.80 -3.91
C GLY A 80 4.30 -13.29 -3.96
N ILE A 81 5.12 -12.79 -3.03
CA ILE A 81 5.49 -11.39 -2.88
C ILE A 81 6.86 -11.17 -3.53
N ARG A 82 7.08 -9.99 -4.11
CA ARG A 82 8.41 -9.63 -4.61
C ARG A 82 9.30 -9.15 -3.46
N LEU A 83 10.50 -9.70 -3.37
CA LEU A 83 11.52 -9.25 -2.44
C LEU A 83 12.52 -8.37 -3.18
N ALA A 84 12.70 -7.14 -2.71
CA ALA A 84 13.80 -6.25 -3.13
C ALA A 84 14.84 -6.23 -2.02
N VAL A 85 16.08 -6.58 -2.34
CA VAL A 85 17.17 -6.67 -1.35
C VAL A 85 18.19 -5.57 -1.62
N THR A 86 18.62 -4.92 -0.55
CA THR A 86 19.82 -4.08 -0.53
C THR A 86 20.71 -4.58 0.58
N ASP A 87 21.83 -5.17 0.21
CA ASP A 87 22.85 -5.66 1.13
C ASP A 87 24.14 -4.85 1.05
N ASP A 88 25.11 -5.22 1.88
CA ASP A 88 26.38 -4.53 2.05
C ASP A 88 26.20 -3.06 2.48
N VAL A 89 25.17 -2.80 3.28
CA VAL A 89 24.98 -1.47 3.90
C VAL A 89 25.94 -1.35 5.08
N THR A 90 26.87 -0.41 4.97
CA THR A 90 27.90 -0.12 5.99
C THR A 90 27.41 0.84 7.08
N PHE A 91 28.16 0.95 8.19
CA PHE A 91 27.82 1.81 9.36
C PHE A 91 27.88 3.32 9.08
N ASP A 92 28.17 3.68 7.85
CA ASP A 92 27.95 5.03 7.37
C ASP A 92 26.44 5.31 7.39
N GLU A 93 26.03 6.22 8.29
CA GLU A 93 24.65 6.61 8.50
C GLU A 93 24.00 7.15 7.20
N LYS A 94 24.80 7.73 6.30
CA LYS A 94 24.33 8.25 5.02
C LYS A 94 23.89 7.12 4.10
N ARG A 95 24.61 5.99 4.03
CA ARG A 95 24.22 4.84 3.21
C ARG A 95 22.97 4.16 3.77
N ALA A 96 22.87 4.02 5.09
CA ALA A 96 21.66 3.50 5.74
C ALA A 96 20.42 4.36 5.44
N ARG A 97 20.54 5.69 5.59
CA ARG A 97 19.49 6.64 5.22
C ARG A 97 19.15 6.55 3.72
N GLN A 98 20.16 6.48 2.87
CA GLN A 98 19.98 6.38 1.42
C GLN A 98 19.24 5.09 1.04
N ALA A 99 19.60 3.94 1.60
CA ALA A 99 18.97 2.66 1.29
C ALA A 99 17.47 2.68 1.61
N LEU A 100 17.07 3.18 2.78
CA LEU A 100 15.66 3.29 3.14
C LEU A 100 14.93 4.36 2.31
N ALA A 101 15.60 5.46 1.96
CA ALA A 101 15.02 6.49 1.09
C ALA A 101 14.77 5.97 -0.32
N GLU A 102 15.69 5.16 -0.87
CA GLU A 102 15.51 4.46 -2.16
C GLU A 102 14.28 3.54 -2.12
N MET A 103 14.14 2.71 -1.08
CA MET A 103 12.99 1.83 -0.88
C MET A 103 11.67 2.62 -0.82
N ALA A 104 11.64 3.72 -0.06
CA ALA A 104 10.48 4.60 0.04
C ALA A 104 10.15 5.27 -1.32
N ALA A 105 11.15 5.75 -2.05
CA ALA A 105 10.99 6.37 -3.35
C ALA A 105 10.47 5.38 -4.42
N HIS A 106 10.84 4.10 -4.32
CA HIS A 106 10.27 3.04 -5.15
C HIS A 106 8.83 2.63 -4.73
N GLY A 107 8.30 3.25 -3.67
CA GLY A 107 6.95 3.06 -3.18
C GLY A 107 6.73 1.67 -2.59
N TYR A 108 7.72 1.11 -1.91
CA TYR A 108 7.56 -0.17 -1.22
C TYR A 108 6.68 0.02 0.03
N ASP A 109 5.78 -0.92 0.26
CA ASP A 109 4.78 -0.80 1.33
C ASP A 109 5.36 -1.19 2.70
N PHE A 110 6.30 -2.13 2.69
CA PHE A 110 6.94 -2.69 3.88
C PHE A 110 8.41 -2.98 3.63
N THR A 111 9.28 -2.63 4.57
CA THR A 111 10.72 -2.92 4.52
C THR A 111 11.19 -3.51 5.85
N ILE A 112 12.04 -4.53 5.79
CA ILE A 112 12.73 -5.09 6.95
C ILE A 112 14.14 -4.51 6.97
N ALA A 113 14.55 -3.86 8.05
CA ALA A 113 15.88 -3.31 8.23
C ALA A 113 16.57 -4.05 9.38
N THR A 114 17.60 -4.85 9.11
CA THR A 114 18.01 -5.95 10.00
C THR A 114 18.93 -5.58 11.16
N SER A 115 18.96 -4.31 11.54
CA SER A 115 19.88 -3.79 12.57
C SER A 115 19.25 -2.63 13.34
N ALA A 116 19.50 -2.56 14.65
CA ALA A 116 18.97 -1.49 15.50
C ALA A 116 19.46 -0.09 15.08
N GLU A 117 20.60 -0.02 14.40
CA GLU A 117 21.24 1.18 13.89
C GLU A 117 20.43 1.84 12.77
N PHE A 118 19.44 1.16 12.21
CA PHE A 118 18.46 1.76 11.30
C PHE A 118 17.40 2.62 12.02
N SER A 119 17.38 2.67 13.36
CA SER A 119 16.35 3.39 14.11
C SER A 119 16.22 4.87 13.70
N GLN A 120 17.33 5.60 13.62
CA GLN A 120 17.30 7.01 13.21
C GLN A 120 16.90 7.17 11.72
N PRO A 121 17.52 6.44 10.76
CA PRO A 121 17.03 6.38 9.38
C PRO A 121 15.52 6.12 9.23
N VAL A 122 14.95 5.23 10.05
CA VAL A 122 13.51 4.94 10.05
C VAL A 122 12.68 6.12 10.55
N GLN A 123 13.16 6.83 11.58
CA GLN A 123 12.50 8.07 12.03
C GLN A 123 12.45 9.11 10.91
N ASP A 124 13.55 9.31 10.17
CA ASP A 124 13.57 10.31 9.09
C ASP A 124 12.56 9.97 7.97
N ILE A 125 12.43 8.69 7.62
CA ILE A 125 11.45 8.22 6.62
C ILE A 125 10.01 8.52 7.08
N ARG A 126 9.75 8.40 8.38
CA ARG A 126 8.43 8.73 8.94
C ARG A 126 8.18 10.23 8.91
N GLU A 127 9.17 11.02 9.31
CA GLU A 127 9.09 12.49 9.30
C GLU A 127 8.96 13.05 7.87
N SER A 128 9.49 12.35 6.87
CA SER A 128 9.31 12.70 5.45
C SER A 128 7.87 12.53 4.97
N GLY A 129 6.97 11.95 5.78
CA GLY A 129 5.59 11.64 5.41
C GLY A 129 5.44 10.38 4.55
N SER A 130 6.48 9.55 4.44
CA SER A 130 6.38 8.26 3.76
C SER A 130 5.34 7.36 4.45
N ARG A 131 4.62 6.57 3.65
CA ARG A 131 3.69 5.54 4.16
C ARG A 131 4.33 4.16 4.30
N MET A 132 5.60 4.02 3.89
CA MET A 132 6.33 2.77 4.00
C MET A 132 6.46 2.38 5.48
N GLN A 133 6.03 1.17 5.82
CA GLN A 133 6.25 0.60 7.15
C GLN A 133 7.64 -0.02 7.21
N VAL A 134 8.33 0.12 8.34
CA VAL A 134 9.67 -0.47 8.53
C VAL A 134 9.69 -1.29 9.80
N ALA A 135 10.14 -2.55 9.71
CA ALA A 135 10.38 -3.42 10.85
C ALA A 135 11.88 -3.53 11.13
N ILE A 136 12.26 -3.41 12.40
CA ILE A 136 13.63 -3.60 12.87
C ILE A 136 13.62 -4.76 13.90
N PRO A 137 14.44 -5.80 13.73
CA PRO A 137 14.53 -6.86 14.73
C PRO A 137 15.10 -6.31 16.04
N ARG A 138 14.48 -6.70 17.17
CA ARG A 138 14.88 -6.26 18.50
C ARG A 138 16.09 -7.10 18.99
N LEU A 139 17.10 -6.42 19.54
CA LEU A 139 18.36 -7.01 19.99
C LEU A 139 18.35 -7.47 21.46
N ASP A 140 17.20 -7.63 22.10
CA ASP A 140 17.07 -8.07 23.49
C ASP A 140 17.29 -9.59 23.69
N ALA A 141 17.72 -10.33 22.67
CA ALA A 141 18.15 -11.71 22.82
C ALA A 141 19.64 -11.76 23.23
N PRO A 142 19.97 -12.18 24.47
CA PRO A 142 21.35 -12.38 24.88
C PRO A 142 21.83 -13.70 24.30
N GLY A 143 22.83 -13.69 23.42
CA GLY A 143 23.52 -14.93 23.05
C GLY A 143 24.28 -14.83 21.73
N GLU A 144 25.55 -15.20 21.77
CA GLU A 144 26.36 -15.49 20.60
C GLU A 144 25.61 -16.43 19.65
N GLY A 145 25.31 -15.98 18.43
CA GLY A 145 25.22 -16.79 17.21
C GLY A 145 24.54 -18.18 17.27
N GLU A 146 23.56 -18.43 18.13
CA GLU A 146 22.84 -19.69 18.13
C GLU A 146 21.78 -19.70 17.03
N SER A 147 21.76 -20.78 16.24
CA SER A 147 20.68 -21.00 15.28
C SER A 147 19.38 -21.21 16.03
N LEU A 148 18.43 -20.28 15.88
CA LEU A 148 17.09 -20.43 16.43
C LEU A 148 16.32 -21.49 15.64
N SER A 149 15.52 -22.32 16.33
CA SER A 149 14.58 -23.22 15.66
C SER A 149 13.44 -22.43 15.01
N ASP A 150 12.73 -23.03 14.04
CA ASP A 150 11.59 -22.38 13.38
C ASP A 150 10.53 -21.92 14.40
N GLU A 151 10.27 -22.70 15.45
CA GLU A 151 9.34 -22.32 16.53
C GLU A 151 9.85 -21.14 17.37
N ALA A 152 11.16 -21.01 17.54
CA ALA A 152 11.77 -19.90 18.25
C ALA A 152 11.77 -18.62 17.38
N LEU A 153 11.99 -18.75 16.07
CA LEU A 153 11.88 -17.63 15.11
C LEU A 153 10.47 -17.04 15.07
N ILE A 154 9.44 -17.89 15.15
CA ILE A 154 8.03 -17.46 15.18
C ILE A 154 7.70 -16.72 16.49
N LYS A 155 8.43 -17.01 17.58
CA LYS A 155 8.23 -16.42 18.91
C LYS A 155 9.13 -15.23 19.21
N LEU A 156 9.98 -14.82 18.27
CA LEU A 156 10.76 -13.60 18.42
C LEU A 156 9.81 -12.41 18.61
N ASP A 157 10.10 -11.57 19.60
CA ASP A 157 9.40 -10.31 19.79
C ASP A 157 9.82 -9.35 18.68
N TRP A 158 9.10 -9.38 17.56
CA TRP A 158 9.26 -8.42 16.48
C TRP A 158 8.75 -7.06 16.96
N TYR A 159 9.65 -6.09 17.06
CA TYR A 159 9.27 -4.72 17.37
C TYR A 159 8.71 -4.06 16.11
N THR A 160 7.38 -4.02 16.00
CA THR A 160 6.69 -3.28 14.95
C THR A 160 6.32 -1.89 15.46
N GLU A 161 7.15 -0.89 15.19
CA GLU A 161 6.81 0.50 15.50
C GLU A 161 5.83 1.04 14.44
N GLY A 162 4.63 1.45 14.86
CA GLY A 162 3.66 2.12 13.98
C GLY A 162 2.58 1.26 13.33
N VAL A 163 2.46 -0.03 13.67
CA VAL A 163 1.34 -0.87 13.21
C VAL A 163 0.08 -0.54 14.02
N LYS A 164 -0.82 0.25 13.44
CA LYS A 164 -2.24 0.20 13.84
C LYS A 164 -2.89 -0.93 13.06
N PHE A 165 -3.27 -2.00 13.76
CA PHE A 165 -4.22 -2.96 13.23
C PHE A 165 -5.55 -2.22 13.07
N LEU A 166 -6.03 -2.09 11.83
CA LEU A 166 -7.38 -1.64 11.52
C LEU A 166 -8.39 -2.72 11.92
#